data_AF-A0A2M8PNB7-F1
#
_entry.id   AF-A0A2M8PNB7-F1
#
_cell.length_a   1.000
_cell.length_b   1.000
_cell.length_c   1.000
_cell.angle_alpha   90.00
_cell.angle_beta   90.00
_cell.angle_gamma   90.00
#
_symmetry.space_group_name_H-M   'P 1'
#
loop_
_entity.id
_entity.type
_entity.pdbx_description
1 polymer ?
#
loop_
_entity_poly.entity_id
_entity_poly.type
_entity_poly.pdbx_seq_one_letter_code
_entity_poly.pdbx_strand_id
1 'polypeptide(L)'
;SVEFDLETLRPTYRLIVGLPGRSNALAIASRLGLAEDIIQDARTMVATEELQADDLLDEIQRTRAEIRDQHQEISSLREKLAQQRDDLQARLDNIEDERRDVIRAARRHAEEDLEDFNKELRKMRNELRTAGLPVETINALQAAAEKMANWTKAPLDDAEEVQQLEDVDWVPRIGDTVFLDTLNAE
;
A
#
# COMPACT_ATOMS: atom_id res chain seq x y z
N SER A 1 -9.80 33.71 -25.74
CA SER A 1 -9.72 32.93 -26.99
C SER A 1 -10.40 31.58 -26.74
N VAL A 2 -11.14 31.07 -27.71
CA VAL A 2 -11.80 29.75 -27.63
C VAL A 2 -10.84 28.75 -28.27
N GLU A 3 -10.43 27.73 -27.52
CA GLU A 3 -9.51 26.70 -28.01
C GLU A 3 -10.22 25.82 -29.06
N PHE A 4 -9.50 25.46 -30.12
CA PHE A 4 -9.98 24.66 -31.25
C PHE A 4 -9.15 23.38 -31.34
N ASP A 5 -9.81 22.25 -31.50
CA ASP A 5 -9.16 21.00 -31.81
C ASP A 5 -8.70 21.01 -33.28
N LEU A 6 -7.39 20.88 -33.52
CA LEU A 6 -6.81 20.91 -34.86
C LEU A 6 -7.08 19.63 -35.67
N GLU A 7 -7.47 18.53 -35.02
CA GLU A 7 -7.88 17.29 -35.68
C GLU A 7 -9.35 17.35 -36.10
N THR A 8 -10.24 17.77 -35.22
CA THR A 8 -11.67 17.76 -35.54
C THR A 8 -12.20 19.10 -36.06
N LEU A 9 -11.40 20.17 -35.97
CA LEU A 9 -11.81 21.57 -36.19
C LEU A 9 -13.02 21.97 -35.33
N ARG A 10 -13.24 21.29 -34.21
CA ARG A 10 -14.34 21.60 -33.30
C ARG A 10 -13.86 22.54 -32.20
N PRO A 11 -14.68 23.53 -31.81
CA PRO A 11 -14.41 24.30 -30.60
C PRO A 11 -14.41 23.39 -29.39
N THR A 12 -13.38 23.46 -28.54
CA THR A 12 -13.32 22.70 -27.28
C THR A 12 -14.14 23.38 -26.17
N TYR A 13 -14.60 24.62 -26.42
CA TYR A 13 -15.35 25.49 -25.50
C TYR A 13 -14.68 25.63 -24.12
N ARG A 14 -13.38 25.37 -24.02
CA ARG A 14 -12.62 25.41 -22.77
C ARG A 14 -12.05 26.81 -22.55
N LEU A 15 -12.45 27.46 -21.46
CA LEU A 15 -11.89 28.75 -21.06
C LEU A 15 -10.66 28.51 -20.18
N ILE A 16 -9.48 28.83 -20.70
CA ILE A 16 -8.23 28.81 -19.93
C ILE A 16 -7.87 30.25 -19.57
N VAL A 17 -8.04 30.60 -18.30
CA VAL A 17 -7.73 31.94 -17.78
C VAL A 17 -6.22 32.07 -17.56
N GLY A 18 -5.63 33.17 -18.03
CA GLY A 18 -4.23 33.53 -17.74
C GLY A 18 -3.21 33.20 -18.84
N LEU A 19 -3.59 32.53 -19.93
CA LEU A 19 -2.74 32.40 -21.12
C LEU A 19 -3.36 33.12 -22.32
N PRO A 20 -2.56 33.86 -23.12
CA PRO A 20 -3.00 34.30 -24.44
C PRO A 20 -3.33 33.08 -25.30
N GLY A 21 -4.37 33.19 -26.14
CA GLY A 21 -4.75 32.11 -27.04
C GLY A 21 -3.79 32.02 -28.22
N ARG A 22 -3.51 30.78 -28.65
CA ARG A 22 -2.70 30.49 -29.83
C ARG A 22 -3.37 30.99 -31.12
N SER A 23 -2.59 31.58 -32.03
CA SER A 23 -3.04 32.02 -33.35
C SER A 23 -3.07 30.86 -34.36
N ASN A 24 -4.19 30.13 -34.45
CA ASN A 24 -4.31 28.93 -35.28
C ASN A 24 -4.69 29.14 -36.76
N ALA A 25 -4.74 30.39 -37.24
CA ALA A 25 -5.31 30.72 -38.55
C ALA A 25 -4.66 29.96 -39.73
N LEU A 26 -3.32 29.87 -39.76
CA LEU A 26 -2.58 29.17 -40.83
C LEU A 26 -2.76 27.65 -40.78
N ALA A 27 -2.81 27.07 -39.57
CA ALA A 27 -3.06 25.64 -39.39
C ALA A 27 -4.47 25.24 -39.85
N ILE A 28 -5.47 26.10 -39.57
CA ILE A 28 -6.85 25.91 -40.04
C ILE A 28 -6.92 26.06 -41.56
N ALA A 29 -6.26 27.07 -42.14
CA ALA A 29 -6.23 27.29 -43.59
C ALA A 29 -5.62 26.10 -44.35
N SER A 30 -4.54 25.50 -43.83
CA SER A 30 -3.93 24.28 -44.37
C SER A 30 -4.94 23.13 -44.40
N ARG A 31 -5.63 22.90 -43.29
CA ARG A 31 -6.61 21.81 -43.17
C ARG A 31 -7.85 22.01 -44.04
N LEU A 32 -8.23 23.26 -44.30
CA LEU A 32 -9.31 23.62 -45.22
C LEU A 32 -8.92 23.51 -46.70
N GLY A 33 -7.67 23.13 -47.00
CA GLY A 33 -7.20 22.86 -48.36
C GLY A 33 -6.58 24.05 -49.08
N LEU A 34 -6.13 25.08 -48.35
CA LEU A 34 -5.34 26.15 -48.95
C LEU A 34 -3.99 25.59 -49.43
N ALA A 35 -3.51 26.07 -50.56
CA ALA A 35 -2.27 25.58 -51.16
C ALA A 35 -1.05 25.88 -50.27
N GLU A 36 -0.13 24.92 -50.17
CA GLU A 36 0.99 24.95 -49.23
C GLU A 36 1.97 26.11 -49.53
N ASP A 37 2.13 26.47 -50.81
CA ASP A 37 2.90 27.63 -51.25
C ASP A 37 2.37 28.94 -50.64
N ILE A 38 1.05 29.15 -50.68
CA ILE A 38 0.40 30.32 -50.06
C ILE A 38 0.61 30.33 -48.54
N ILE A 39 0.60 29.15 -47.90
CA ILE A 39 0.81 29.04 -46.46
C ILE A 39 2.26 29.36 -46.08
N GLN A 40 3.23 28.89 -46.86
CA GLN A 40 4.63 29.19 -46.62
C GLN A 40 4.92 30.67 -46.83
N ASP A 41 4.38 31.28 -47.88
CA ASP A 41 4.48 32.73 -48.09
C ASP A 41 3.89 33.49 -46.89
N ALA A 42 2.70 33.12 -46.43
CA ALA A 42 2.09 33.74 -45.26
C ALA A 42 2.90 33.56 -43.98
N ARG A 43 3.57 32.42 -43.78
CA ARG A 43 4.48 32.19 -42.64
C ARG A 43 5.68 33.13 -42.66
N THR A 44 6.24 33.41 -43.85
CA THR A 44 7.38 34.36 -43.97
C THR A 44 6.99 35.81 -43.67
N MET A 45 5.70 36.14 -43.74
CA MET A 45 5.17 37.46 -43.41
C MET A 45 4.94 37.67 -41.90
N VAL A 46 4.95 36.59 -41.09
CA VAL A 46 4.81 36.65 -39.63
C VAL A 46 6.17 36.91 -38.99
N ALA A 47 6.21 37.75 -37.94
CA ALA A 47 7.45 38.03 -37.23
C ALA A 47 8.01 36.76 -36.55
N THR A 48 9.33 36.54 -36.64
CA THR A 48 10.00 35.38 -36.01
C THR A 48 9.74 35.31 -34.50
N GLU A 49 9.62 36.45 -33.83
CA GLU A 49 9.30 36.55 -32.39
C GLU A 49 7.89 36.05 -32.07
N GLU A 50 6.91 36.30 -32.93
CA GLU A 50 5.54 35.78 -32.78
C GLU A 50 5.49 34.26 -32.96
N LEU A 51 6.23 33.73 -33.93
CA LEU A 51 6.34 32.28 -34.14
C LEU A 51 6.98 31.57 -32.93
N GLN A 52 8.05 32.13 -32.38
CA GLN A 52 8.70 31.58 -31.17
C GLN A 52 7.79 31.65 -29.94
N ALA A 53 7.01 32.73 -29.80
CA ALA A 53 6.05 32.85 -28.71
C ALA A 53 4.94 31.80 -28.82
N ASP A 54 4.43 31.54 -30.03
CA ASP A 54 3.44 30.48 -30.27
C ASP A 54 4.00 29.07 -29.97
N ASP A 55 5.24 28.77 -30.36
CA ASP A 55 5.90 27.49 -30.06
C ASP A 55 6.08 27.27 -28.54
N LEU A 56 6.47 28.31 -27.81
CA LEU A 56 6.58 28.26 -26.34
C LEU A 56 5.21 28.06 -25.67
N LEU A 57 4.16 28.72 -26.19
CA LEU A 57 2.80 28.53 -25.69
C LEU A 57 2.31 27.10 -25.92
N ASP A 58 2.65 26.49 -27.06
CA ASP A 58 2.36 25.09 -27.35
C ASP A 58 3.04 24.13 -26.37
N GLU A 59 4.32 24.36 -26.08
CA GLU A 59 5.07 23.56 -25.11
C GLU A 59 4.47 23.67 -23.69
N ILE A 60 4.09 24.88 -23.26
CA ILE A 60 3.42 25.09 -21.98
C ILE A 60 2.08 24.36 -21.92
N GLN A 61 1.29 24.40 -22.99
CA GLN A 61 -0.01 23.72 -23.04
C GLN A 61 0.14 22.20 -22.97
N ARG A 62 1.08 21.62 -23.73
CA ARG A 62 1.40 20.18 -23.69
C ARG A 62 1.86 19.76 -22.30
N THR A 63 2.85 20.47 -21.75
CA THR A 63 3.38 20.19 -20.42
C THR A 63 2.28 20.26 -19.36
N ARG A 64 1.38 21.24 -19.45
CA ARG A 64 0.25 21.36 -18.50
C ARG A 64 -0.78 20.25 -18.66
N ALA A 65 -1.01 19.76 -19.88
CA ALA A 65 -1.87 18.61 -20.13
C ALA A 65 -1.26 17.35 -19.51
N GLU A 66 0.02 17.09 -19.78
CA GLU A 66 0.77 15.96 -19.19
C GLU A 66 0.77 16.01 -17.66
N ILE A 67 1.07 17.17 -17.06
CA ILE A 67 1.02 17.36 -15.60
C ILE A 67 -0.38 17.07 -15.05
N ARG A 68 -1.44 17.48 -15.75
CA ARG A 68 -2.82 17.21 -15.32
C ARG A 68 -3.11 15.71 -15.33
N ASP A 69 -2.72 15.03 -16.41
CA ASP A 69 -2.97 13.60 -16.58
C ASP A 69 -2.17 12.79 -15.55
N GLN A 70 -0.90 13.15 -15.32
CA GLN A 70 -0.07 12.58 -14.27
C GLN A 70 -0.65 12.83 -12.87
N HIS A 71 -1.14 14.03 -12.58
CA HIS A 71 -1.79 14.31 -11.30
C HIS A 71 -3.03 13.44 -11.08
N GLN A 72 -3.84 13.25 -12.13
CA GLN A 72 -5.02 12.41 -12.05
C GLN A 72 -4.64 10.94 -11.84
N GLU A 73 -3.62 10.44 -12.53
CA GLU A 73 -3.08 9.10 -12.35
C GLU A 73 -2.55 8.89 -10.92
N ILE A 74 -1.69 9.79 -10.44
CA ILE A 74 -1.15 9.75 -9.08
C ILE A 74 -2.27 9.77 -8.03
N SER A 75 -3.28 10.62 -8.21
CA SER A 75 -4.43 10.66 -7.30
C SER A 75 -5.16 9.32 -7.25
N SER A 76 -5.39 8.68 -8.42
CA SER A 76 -6.05 7.38 -8.49
C SER A 76 -5.21 6.25 -7.88
N LEU A 77 -3.88 6.30 -8.04
CA LEU A 77 -2.96 5.34 -7.46
C LEU A 77 -2.90 5.47 -5.94
N ARG A 78 -2.90 6.72 -5.42
CA ARG A 78 -2.95 6.98 -3.97
C ARG A 78 -4.22 6.44 -3.34
N GLU A 79 -5.37 6.63 -3.98
CA GLU A 79 -6.64 6.08 -3.50
C GLU A 79 -6.64 4.55 -3.48
N LYS A 80 -6.12 3.91 -4.54
CA LYS A 80 -5.98 2.44 -4.59
C LYS A 80 -5.03 1.92 -3.51
N LEU A 81 -3.90 2.60 -3.28
CA LEU A 81 -2.93 2.24 -2.25
C LEU A 81 -3.54 2.36 -0.84
N ALA A 82 -4.27 3.43 -0.57
CA ALA A 82 -4.98 3.60 0.70
C ALA A 82 -5.98 2.45 0.92
N GLN A 83 -6.79 2.13 -0.09
CA GLN A 83 -7.76 1.05 -0.01
C GLN A 83 -7.10 -0.33 0.19
N GLN A 84 -5.96 -0.59 -0.46
CA GLN A 84 -5.20 -1.81 -0.29
C GLN A 84 -4.57 -1.91 1.11
N ARG A 85 -4.06 -0.79 1.64
CA ARG A 85 -3.51 -0.74 3.00
C ARG A 85 -4.58 -1.05 4.03
N ASP A 86 -5.77 -0.46 3.88
CA ASP A 86 -6.89 -0.70 4.79
C ASP A 86 -7.38 -2.16 4.73
N ASP A 87 -7.46 -2.75 3.52
CA ASP A 87 -7.82 -4.18 3.35
C ASP A 87 -6.75 -5.10 3.97
N LEU A 88 -5.47 -4.81 3.77
CA LEU A 88 -4.38 -5.59 4.38
C LEU A 88 -4.39 -5.48 5.90
N GLN A 89 -4.62 -4.29 6.46
CA GLN A 89 -4.73 -4.10 7.90
C GLN A 89 -5.89 -4.91 8.47
N ALA A 90 -7.07 -4.83 7.85
CA ALA A 90 -8.24 -5.59 8.29
C ALA A 90 -7.99 -7.12 8.23
N ARG A 91 -7.26 -7.59 7.22
CA ARG A 91 -6.87 -9.01 7.13
C ARG A 91 -5.88 -9.41 8.22
N LEU A 92 -4.89 -8.56 8.52
CA LEU A 92 -3.95 -8.80 9.61
C LEU A 92 -4.66 -8.87 10.96
N ASP A 93 -5.59 -7.94 11.22
CA ASP A 93 -6.39 -7.93 12.44
C ASP A 93 -7.22 -9.22 12.56
N ASN A 94 -7.86 -9.66 11.47
CA ASN A 94 -8.61 -10.91 11.45
C ASN A 94 -7.72 -12.15 11.68
N ILE A 95 -6.53 -12.18 11.09
CA ILE A 95 -5.57 -13.28 11.31
C ILE A 95 -5.12 -13.31 12.78
N GLU A 96 -4.89 -12.15 13.39
CA GLU A 96 -4.50 -12.07 14.79
C GLU A 96 -5.64 -12.52 15.72
N ASP A 97 -6.88 -12.15 15.42
CA ASP A 97 -8.06 -12.63 16.14
C ASP A 97 -8.23 -14.14 16.00
N GLU A 98 -8.10 -14.69 14.79
CA GLU A 98 -8.12 -16.14 14.54
C GLU A 98 -6.98 -16.85 15.27
N ARG A 99 -5.77 -16.29 15.27
CA ARG A 99 -4.62 -16.81 16.03
C ARG A 99 -4.96 -16.89 17.51
N ARG A 100 -5.53 -15.82 18.08
CA ARG A 100 -5.96 -15.78 19.49
C ARG A 100 -7.04 -16.80 19.78
N ASP A 101 -8.01 -16.99 18.88
CA ASP A 101 -9.06 -18.00 19.01
C ASP A 101 -8.50 -19.42 19.02
N VAL A 102 -7.62 -19.74 18.07
CA VAL A 102 -6.97 -21.06 17.99
C VAL A 102 -6.15 -21.34 19.24
N ILE A 103 -5.35 -20.38 19.72
CA ILE A 103 -4.53 -20.60 20.92
C ILE A 103 -5.44 -20.73 22.16
N ARG A 104 -6.51 -19.93 22.28
CA ARG A 104 -7.49 -20.07 23.37
C ARG A 104 -8.15 -21.44 23.37
N ALA A 105 -8.58 -21.92 22.21
CA ALA A 105 -9.17 -23.24 22.06
C ALA A 105 -8.18 -24.36 22.42
N ALA A 106 -6.95 -24.27 21.92
CA ALA A 106 -5.89 -25.25 22.23
C ALA A 106 -5.55 -25.29 23.72
N ARG A 107 -5.47 -24.12 24.38
CA ARG A 107 -5.24 -24.04 25.83
C ARG A 107 -6.37 -24.64 26.64
N ARG A 108 -7.63 -24.36 26.25
CA ARG A 108 -8.79 -24.95 26.90
C ARG A 108 -8.77 -26.48 26.81
N HIS A 109 -8.49 -27.02 25.62
CA HIS A 109 -8.34 -28.46 25.46
C HIS A 109 -7.19 -29.02 26.29
N ALA A 110 -6.03 -28.36 26.30
CA ALA A 110 -4.90 -28.79 27.13
C ALA A 110 -5.23 -28.74 28.64
N GLU A 111 -6.02 -27.77 29.10
CA GLU A 111 -6.48 -27.70 30.49
C GLU A 111 -7.42 -28.85 30.85
N GLU A 112 -8.38 -29.16 29.97
CA GLU A 112 -9.29 -30.30 30.12
C GLU A 112 -8.51 -31.63 30.17
N ASP A 113 -7.57 -31.84 29.24
CA ASP A 113 -6.71 -33.02 29.19
C ASP A 113 -5.82 -33.13 30.45
N LEU A 114 -5.26 -32.02 30.92
CA LEU A 114 -4.45 -31.99 32.15
C LEU A 114 -5.30 -32.28 33.39
N GLU A 115 -6.55 -31.83 33.43
CA GLU A 115 -7.46 -32.13 34.54
C GLU A 115 -7.75 -33.63 34.61
N ASP A 116 -8.06 -34.25 33.47
CA ASP A 116 -8.35 -35.67 33.37
C ASP A 116 -7.11 -36.52 33.66
N PHE A 117 -5.94 -36.13 33.12
CA PHE A 117 -4.66 -36.76 33.47
C PHE A 117 -4.37 -36.68 34.97
N ASN A 118 -4.61 -35.53 35.60
CA ASN A 118 -4.44 -35.38 37.05
C ASN A 118 -5.42 -36.25 37.86
N LYS A 119 -6.67 -36.44 37.40
CA LYS A 119 -7.62 -37.37 38.02
C LYS A 119 -7.10 -38.81 37.94
N GLU A 120 -6.57 -39.23 36.81
CA GLU A 120 -5.99 -40.57 36.63
C GLU A 120 -4.75 -40.78 37.49
N LEU A 121 -3.85 -39.80 37.55
CA LEU A 121 -2.68 -39.87 38.44
C LEU A 121 -3.05 -39.98 39.91
N ARG A 122 -4.11 -39.27 40.35
CA ARG A 122 -4.63 -39.40 41.72
C ARG A 122 -5.17 -40.80 41.99
N LYS A 123 -5.87 -41.43 41.03
CA LYS A 123 -6.34 -42.82 41.15
C LYS A 123 -5.17 -43.79 41.25
N MET A 124 -4.22 -43.73 40.31
CA MET A 124 -3.02 -44.58 40.31
C MET A 124 -2.20 -44.42 41.58
N ARG A 125 -2.04 -43.19 42.09
CA ARG A 125 -1.36 -42.94 43.37
C ARG A 125 -2.04 -43.66 44.53
N ASN A 126 -3.37 -43.60 44.60
CA ASN A 126 -4.12 -44.25 45.66
C ASN A 126 -3.97 -45.77 45.56
N GLU A 127 -4.05 -46.34 44.37
CA GLU A 127 -3.83 -47.78 44.12
C GLU A 127 -2.42 -48.24 44.53
N LEU A 128 -1.37 -47.50 44.14
CA LEU A 128 0.01 -47.83 44.52
C LEU A 128 0.25 -47.70 46.02
N ARG A 129 -0.36 -46.70 46.69
CA ARG A 129 -0.34 -46.58 48.15
C ARG A 129 -1.01 -47.77 48.83
N THR A 130 -2.15 -48.23 48.32
CA THR A 130 -2.85 -49.41 48.84
C THR A 130 -2.06 -50.70 48.58
N ALA A 131 -1.32 -50.78 47.47
CA ALA A 131 -0.46 -51.90 47.12
C ALA A 131 0.94 -51.89 47.78
N GLY A 132 1.32 -50.81 48.49
CA GLY A 132 2.60 -50.70 49.20
C GLY A 132 3.83 -50.50 48.31
N LEU A 133 3.63 -50.02 47.07
CA LEU A 133 4.70 -49.80 46.08
C LEU A 133 5.27 -48.36 46.18
N PRO A 134 6.54 -48.14 45.78
CA PRO A 134 7.19 -46.82 45.83
C PRO A 134 6.52 -45.80 44.89
N VAL A 135 6.38 -44.56 45.37
CA VAL A 135 5.56 -43.50 44.74
C VAL A 135 6.42 -42.42 44.07
N GLU A 136 7.76 -42.51 44.11
CA GLU A 136 8.66 -41.48 43.58
C GLU A 136 8.42 -41.17 42.09
N THR A 137 8.10 -42.17 41.27
CA THR A 137 7.86 -42.02 39.83
C THR A 137 6.61 -41.17 39.52
N ILE A 138 5.57 -41.27 40.35
CA ILE A 138 4.35 -40.45 40.19
C ILE A 138 4.61 -38.99 40.58
N ASN A 139 5.52 -38.73 41.54
CA ASN A 139 5.83 -37.37 41.95
C ASN A 139 6.57 -36.59 40.84
N ALA A 140 7.49 -37.23 40.14
CA ALA A 140 8.15 -36.64 38.98
C ALA A 140 7.15 -36.31 37.85
N LEU A 141 6.18 -37.20 37.62
CA LEU A 141 5.12 -36.99 36.62
C LEU A 141 4.18 -35.84 36.99
N GLN A 142 3.85 -35.69 38.28
CA GLN A 142 3.05 -34.56 38.76
C GLN A 142 3.80 -33.23 38.58
N ALA A 143 5.09 -33.18 38.90
CA ALA A 143 5.90 -31.97 38.69
C ALA A 143 5.99 -31.58 37.21
N ALA A 144 6.02 -32.55 36.30
CA ALA A 144 5.94 -32.30 34.85
C ALA A 144 4.56 -31.77 34.43
N ALA A 145 3.48 -32.33 34.97
CA ALA A 145 2.11 -31.87 34.72
C ALA A 145 1.88 -30.43 35.23
N GLU A 146 2.42 -30.08 36.40
CA GLU A 146 2.35 -28.72 36.96
C GLU A 146 3.11 -27.70 36.10
N LYS A 147 4.25 -28.08 35.51
CA LYS A 147 4.98 -27.23 34.56
C LYS A 147 4.17 -26.99 33.28
N MET A 148 3.51 -28.01 32.74
CA MET A 148 2.63 -27.85 31.57
C MET A 148 1.41 -26.98 31.89
N ALA A 149 0.81 -27.13 33.06
CA ALA A 149 -0.31 -26.31 33.52
C ALA A 149 0.05 -24.82 33.72
N ASN A 150 1.32 -24.50 33.98
CA ASN A 150 1.78 -23.11 34.04
C ASN A 150 1.95 -22.51 32.65
N TRP A 151 2.36 -23.30 31.65
CA TRP A 151 2.50 -22.84 30.26
C TRP A 151 1.14 -22.52 29.63
N THR A 152 0.09 -23.29 29.93
CA THR A 152 -1.27 -22.99 29.43
C THR A 152 -1.83 -21.68 29.97
N LYS A 153 -1.35 -21.20 31.13
CA LYS A 153 -1.81 -19.98 31.81
C LYS A 153 -1.03 -18.72 31.49
N ALA A 154 0.08 -18.80 30.74
CA ALA A 154 0.86 -17.62 30.38
C ALA A 154 0.01 -16.63 29.55
N PRO A 155 0.15 -15.31 29.68
CA PRO A 155 -0.59 -14.36 28.83
C PRO A 155 -0.37 -14.60 27.33
N LEU A 156 -1.35 -14.25 26.50
CA LEU A 156 -1.25 -14.35 25.03
C LEU A 156 -0.50 -13.17 24.41
N ASP A 157 -0.17 -12.15 25.21
CA ASP A 157 0.33 -10.85 24.76
C ASP A 157 1.83 -10.81 24.42
N ASP A 158 2.51 -11.96 24.35
CA ASP A 158 3.82 -12.04 23.69
C ASP A 158 3.62 -12.06 22.17
N ALA A 159 2.86 -11.10 21.64
CA ALA A 159 3.16 -10.60 20.33
C ALA A 159 4.52 -9.90 20.51
N GLU A 160 5.58 -10.41 19.90
CA GLU A 160 6.60 -9.48 19.43
C GLU A 160 5.80 -8.39 18.72
N GLU A 161 5.73 -7.20 19.30
CA GLU A 161 5.05 -6.06 18.70
C GLU A 161 5.55 -6.06 17.27
N VAL A 162 4.67 -6.41 16.33
CA VAL A 162 4.94 -6.21 14.91
C VAL A 162 5.15 -4.71 14.89
N GLN A 163 6.42 -4.29 14.85
CA GLN A 163 6.78 -2.88 14.85
C GLN A 163 5.91 -2.31 13.75
N GLN A 164 4.89 -1.55 14.15
CA GLN A 164 4.12 -0.79 13.20
C GLN A 164 5.20 -0.03 12.47
N LEU A 165 5.34 -0.29 11.16
CA LEU A 165 6.16 0.53 10.31
C LEU A 165 5.60 1.92 10.55
N GLU A 166 6.24 2.69 11.43
CA GLU A 166 5.88 4.08 11.67
C GLU A 166 5.83 4.67 10.27
N ASP A 167 4.71 5.32 9.91
CA ASP A 167 4.68 6.16 8.72
C ASP A 167 5.75 7.22 8.96
N VAL A 168 6.98 6.91 8.55
CA VAL A 168 8.10 7.80 8.74
C VAL A 168 7.82 8.91 7.74
N ASP A 169 7.30 10.04 8.23
CA ASP A 169 7.20 11.33 7.54
C ASP A 169 8.62 11.88 7.23
N TRP A 170 9.51 11.02 6.76
CA TRP A 170 10.89 11.33 6.48
C TRP A 170 11.04 11.59 5.00
N VAL A 171 11.37 12.84 4.69
CA VAL A 171 11.70 13.28 3.35
C VAL A 171 13.22 13.25 3.20
N PRO A 172 13.79 12.34 2.38
CA PRO A 172 15.24 12.24 2.18
C PRO A 172 15.84 13.53 1.62
N ARG A 173 17.06 13.88 2.04
CA ARG A 173 17.84 14.97 1.45
C ARG A 173 19.03 14.41 0.66
N ILE A 174 19.50 15.18 -0.32
CA ILE A 174 20.66 14.82 -1.14
C ILE A 174 21.89 14.72 -0.21
N GLY A 175 22.45 13.51 -0.09
CA GLY A 175 23.56 13.17 0.82
C GLY A 175 23.20 12.19 1.93
N ASP A 176 21.92 11.89 2.13
CA ASP A 176 21.48 10.90 3.11
C ASP A 176 21.71 9.47 2.60
N THR A 177 22.26 8.61 3.46
CA THR A 177 22.44 7.18 3.19
C THR A 177 21.19 6.43 3.63
N VAL A 178 20.49 5.79 2.69
CA VAL A 178 19.29 4.98 2.97
C VAL A 178 19.61 3.49 2.83
N PHE A 179 19.03 2.69 3.73
CA PHE A 179 19.11 1.24 3.65
C PHE A 179 17.91 0.72 2.85
N LEU A 180 18.16 -0.01 1.76
CA LEU A 180 17.12 -0.60 0.92
C LEU A 180 17.09 -2.11 1.16
N ASP A 181 16.05 -2.57 1.85
CA ASP A 181 15.89 -3.99 2.23
C ASP A 181 15.71 -4.93 1.01
N THR A 182 15.31 -4.39 -0.15
CA THR A 182 15.05 -5.19 -1.37
C THR A 182 16.27 -5.38 -2.28
N LEU A 183 17.45 -4.88 -1.91
CA LEU A 183 18.68 -5.12 -2.66
C LEU A 183 19.69 -5.80 -1.75
N ASN A 184 19.68 -7.13 -1.80
CA ASN A 184 20.60 -7.99 -1.09
C ASN A 184 22.02 -7.91 -1.72
N ALA A 185 22.66 -6.74 -1.64
CA ALA A 185 24.01 -6.50 -2.14
C ALA A 185 24.69 -5.37 -1.33
N GLU A 186 25.87 -5.69 -0.79
CA GLU A 186 26.80 -4.80 -0.07
C GLU A 186 27.34 -3.64 -0.92
#